data_AF-A0A024EKS9-F1
#
_entry.id   AF-A0A024EKS9-F1
#
_cell.length_a   1.000
_cell.length_b   1.000
_cell.length_c   1.000
_cell.angle_alpha   90.00
_cell.angle_beta   90.00
_cell.angle_gamma   90.00
#
_symmetry.space_group_name_H-M   'P 1'
#
loop_
_entity.id
_entity.type
_entity.pdbx_description
1 polymer ?
#
loop_
_entity_poly.entity_id
_entity_poly.type
_entity_poly.pdbx_seq_one_letter_code
_entity_poly.pdbx_strand_id
1 'polypeptide(L)'
;MASVAAGLAYVLDDPLMYGVYGALVPTALLLAIKCQGILWLLPAVLCMLINTRSSIIVRAMEFETYPLLALSTAFIAPLIGLWLLRQTFTFKVWPVQHWGYWFYPGHLAALQALRFLV
;
A
#
# COMPACT_ATOMS: atom_id res chain seq x y z
N MET A 1 -23.77 -4.17 1.46
CA MET A 1 -22.66 -3.91 2.42
C MET A 1 -21.49 -3.20 1.76
N ALA A 2 -20.90 -3.71 0.66
CA ALA A 2 -19.78 -3.05 -0.03
C ALA A 2 -20.09 -1.62 -0.50
N SER A 3 -21.28 -1.38 -1.06
CA SER A 3 -21.73 -0.06 -1.50
C SER A 3 -21.92 0.93 -0.34
N VAL A 4 -22.37 0.43 0.82
CA VAL A 4 -22.51 1.24 2.04
C VAL A 4 -21.12 1.62 2.57
N ALA A 5 -20.17 0.69 2.58
CA ALA A 5 -18.79 0.97 2.97
C ALA A 5 -18.12 1.97 2.03
N ALA A 6 -18.33 1.86 0.72
CA ALA A 6 -17.82 2.84 -0.25
C ALA A 6 -18.47 4.22 -0.07
N GLY A 7 -19.78 4.28 0.17
CA GLY A 7 -20.49 5.52 0.47
C GLY A 7 -20.00 6.19 1.76
N LEU A 8 -19.78 5.41 2.82
CA LEU A 8 -19.19 5.92 4.07
C LEU A 8 -17.76 6.40 3.86
N ALA A 9 -16.93 5.67 3.11
CA ALA A 9 -15.58 6.10 2.79
C ALA A 9 -15.56 7.42 2.01
N TYR A 10 -16.55 7.64 1.14
CA TYR A 10 -16.71 8.89 0.39
C TYR A 10 -17.13 10.07 1.29
N VAL A 11 -18.08 9.84 2.20
CA VAL A 11 -18.52 10.88 3.16
C VAL A 11 -17.42 11.20 4.17
N LEU A 12 -16.62 10.21 4.58
CA LEU A 12 -15.54 10.32 5.55
C LEU A 12 -14.15 10.46 4.89
N ASP A 13 -14.11 10.94 3.66
CA ASP A 13 -12.88 10.97 2.88
C ASP A 13 -11.77 11.83 3.53
N ASP A 14 -12.14 12.96 4.14
CA ASP A 14 -11.22 13.87 4.84
C ASP A 14 -10.63 13.30 6.14
N PRO A 15 -11.42 12.74 7.09
CA PRO A 15 -10.86 12.14 8.29
C PRO A 15 -10.11 10.82 8.04
N LEU A 16 -10.31 10.19 6.88
CA LEU A 16 -9.58 8.99 6.50
C LEU A 16 -8.16 9.33 6.03
N MET A 17 -7.16 8.80 6.72
CA MET A 17 -5.73 9.00 6.40
C MET A 17 -5.39 8.73 4.93
N TYR A 18 -6.08 7.76 4.30
CA TYR A 18 -5.89 7.38 2.91
C TYR A 18 -7.12 7.63 2.02
N GLY A 19 -8.13 8.32 2.57
CA GLY A 19 -9.39 8.60 1.88
C GLY A 19 -10.11 7.36 1.33
N VAL A 20 -10.98 7.62 0.35
CA VAL A 20 -11.71 6.61 -0.42
C VAL A 20 -10.76 5.62 -1.11
N TYR A 21 -9.67 6.11 -1.69
CA TYR A 21 -8.73 5.25 -2.41
C TYR A 21 -8.15 4.16 -1.49
N GLY A 22 -7.78 4.52 -0.26
CA GLY A 22 -7.34 3.58 0.76
C GLY A 22 -8.37 2.51 1.09
N ALA A 23 -9.64 2.92 1.24
CA ALA A 23 -10.73 1.99 1.52
C ALA A 23 -10.98 0.99 0.38
N LEU A 24 -10.64 1.34 -0.86
CA LEU A 24 -10.82 0.48 -2.04
C LEU A 24 -9.69 -0.53 -2.25
N VAL A 25 -8.49 -0.32 -1.67
CA VAL A 25 -7.32 -1.19 -1.88
C VAL A 25 -7.59 -2.67 -1.52
N PRO A 26 -8.21 -3.02 -0.39
CA PRO A 26 -8.45 -4.44 -0.06
C PRO A 26 -9.35 -5.13 -1.10
N THR A 27 -10.34 -4.41 -1.62
CA THR A 27 -11.24 -4.91 -2.66
C THR A 27 -10.49 -5.09 -3.98
N ALA A 28 -9.68 -4.10 -4.36
CA ALA A 28 -8.83 -4.17 -5.54
C ALA A 28 -7.87 -5.36 -5.49
N LEU A 29 -7.25 -5.60 -4.33
CA LEU A 29 -6.33 -6.71 -4.14
C LEU A 29 -7.07 -8.05 -4.24
N LEU A 30 -8.24 -8.18 -3.61
CA LEU A 30 -9.06 -9.39 -3.73
C LEU A 30 -9.48 -9.66 -5.17
N LEU A 31 -9.86 -8.63 -5.93
CA LEU A 31 -10.16 -8.73 -7.36
C LEU A 31 -8.92 -9.16 -8.15
N ALA A 32 -7.74 -8.59 -7.89
CA ALA A 32 -6.50 -8.96 -8.56
C ALA A 32 -6.06 -10.41 -8.27
N ILE A 33 -6.38 -10.94 -7.08
CA ILE A 33 -6.13 -12.33 -6.71
C ILE A 33 -7.09 -13.27 -7.44
N LYS A 34 -8.39 -12.94 -7.46
CA LYS A 34 -9.44 -13.81 -8.02
C LYS A 34 -9.54 -13.75 -9.55
N CYS A 35 -9.36 -12.56 -10.14
CA CYS A 35 -9.56 -12.31 -11.56
C CYS A 35 -8.21 -12.14 -12.25
N GLN A 36 -7.83 -13.09 -13.10
CA GLN A 36 -6.63 -13.02 -13.93
C GLN A 36 -6.92 -12.16 -15.18
N GLY A 37 -6.68 -10.86 -15.08
CA GLY A 37 -6.93 -9.92 -16.18
C GLY A 37 -6.45 -8.52 -15.82
N ILE A 38 -6.90 -7.50 -16.57
CA ILE A 38 -6.43 -6.11 -16.44
C ILE A 38 -6.57 -5.52 -15.01
N LEU A 39 -7.46 -6.10 -14.20
CA LEU A 39 -7.68 -5.75 -12.80
C LEU A 39 -6.45 -6.00 -11.90
N TRP A 40 -5.43 -6.71 -12.38
CA TRP A 40 -4.19 -6.93 -11.63
C TRP A 40 -3.39 -5.64 -11.35
N LEU A 41 -3.55 -4.59 -12.18
CA LEU A 41 -2.92 -3.27 -11.97
C LEU A 41 -3.72 -2.39 -11.00
N LEU A 42 -4.97 -2.74 -10.69
CA LEU A 42 -5.86 -1.91 -9.90
C LEU A 42 -5.30 -1.59 -8.50
N PRO A 43 -4.69 -2.55 -7.77
CA PRO A 43 -4.01 -2.26 -6.50
C PRO A 43 -2.83 -1.29 -6.66
N ALA A 44 -2.04 -1.44 -7.72
CA ALA A 44 -0.88 -0.58 -7.98
C ALA A 44 -1.28 0.87 -8.23
N VAL A 45 -2.31 1.07 -9.06
CA VAL A 45 -2.86 2.40 -9.33
C VAL A 45 -3.45 3.02 -8.07
N LEU A 46 -4.24 2.26 -7.29
CA LEU A 46 -4.81 2.79 -6.04
C LEU A 46 -3.74 3.14 -5.00
N CYS A 47 -2.70 2.32 -4.84
CA CYS A 47 -1.58 2.62 -3.94
C CYS A 47 -0.86 3.91 -4.35
N MET A 48 -0.69 4.17 -5.65
CA MET A 48 -0.17 5.43 -6.14
C MET A 48 -1.14 6.59 -5.88
N LEU A 49 -2.44 6.39 -6.12
CA LEU A 49 -3.49 7.40 -5.93
C LEU A 49 -3.64 7.84 -4.48
N ILE A 50 -3.39 6.97 -3.50
CA ILE A 50 -3.42 7.32 -2.08
C ILE A 50 -2.37 8.39 -1.73
N ASN A 51 -1.23 8.39 -2.43
CA ASN A 51 -0.14 9.32 -2.19
C ASN A 51 -0.37 10.69 -2.86
N THR A 52 -1.46 10.85 -3.63
CA THR A 52 -1.79 12.07 -4.38
C THR A 52 -2.28 13.23 -3.51
N ARG A 53 -2.77 12.93 -2.30
CA ARG A 53 -3.23 13.95 -1.32
C ARG A 53 -2.09 14.83 -0.80
N SER A 54 -0.85 14.41 -1.02
CA SER A 54 0.33 15.17 -0.65
C SER A 54 0.93 15.86 -1.88
N SER A 55 1.81 16.84 -1.68
CA SER A 55 2.54 17.49 -2.78
C SER A 55 3.53 16.55 -3.51
N ILE A 56 3.59 15.27 -3.13
CA ILE A 56 4.50 14.26 -3.69
C ILE A 56 4.37 14.14 -5.22
N ILE A 57 3.17 14.20 -5.82
CA ILE A 57 3.09 14.15 -7.30
C ILE A 57 3.75 15.37 -7.93
N VAL A 58 3.42 16.56 -7.44
CA VAL A 58 3.95 17.82 -7.99
C VAL A 58 5.47 17.80 -7.92
N ARG A 59 6.02 17.42 -6.76
CA ARG A 59 7.45 17.27 -6.54
C ARG A 59 8.08 16.16 -7.39
N ALA A 60 7.35 15.07 -7.66
CA ALA A 60 7.81 14.01 -8.57
C ALA A 60 7.86 14.49 -10.03
N MET A 61 6.92 15.35 -10.45
CA MET A 61 6.91 15.98 -11.78
C MET A 61 8.09 16.96 -11.95
N GLU A 62 8.58 17.52 -10.85
CA GLU A 62 9.82 18.32 -10.79
C GLU A 62 11.09 17.44 -10.77
N PHE A 63 10.94 16.13 -10.97
CA PHE A 63 12.02 15.14 -10.95
C PHE A 63 12.77 15.05 -9.62
N GLU A 64 12.13 15.42 -8.51
CA GLU A 64 12.73 15.16 -7.21
C GLU A 64 12.87 13.65 -6.96
N THR A 65 14.06 13.23 -6.52
CA THR A 65 14.41 11.82 -6.35
C THR A 65 13.51 11.13 -5.32
N TYR A 66 13.25 11.76 -4.17
CA TYR A 66 12.49 11.13 -3.10
C TYR A 66 11.02 10.85 -3.49
N PRO A 67 10.25 11.81 -4.02
CA PRO A 67 8.88 11.59 -4.49
C PRO A 67 8.78 10.55 -5.61
N LEU A 68 9.73 10.54 -6.56
CA LEU A 68 9.81 9.52 -7.60
C LEU A 68 9.99 8.11 -7.02
N LEU A 69 10.92 7.96 -6.07
CA LEU A 69 11.14 6.69 -5.38
C LEU A 69 9.91 6.28 -4.55
N ALA A 70 9.26 7.21 -3.87
CA ALA A 70 8.07 6.92 -3.07
C ALA A 70 6.90 6.44 -3.96
N LEU A 71 6.59 7.14 -5.06
CA LEU A 71 5.51 6.77 -5.97
C LEU A 71 5.80 5.47 -6.72
N SER A 72 7.04 5.28 -7.19
CA SER A 72 7.44 4.03 -7.86
C SER A 72 7.35 2.84 -6.90
N THR A 73 7.79 3.01 -5.64
CA THR A 73 7.66 1.96 -4.61
C THR A 73 6.19 1.65 -4.34
N ALA A 74 5.34 2.68 -4.19
CA ALA A 74 3.91 2.50 -3.97
C ALA A 74 3.23 1.74 -5.12
N PHE A 75 3.63 1.99 -6.37
CA PHE A 75 3.10 1.30 -7.54
C PHE A 75 3.61 -0.15 -7.65
N ILE A 76 4.91 -0.37 -7.44
CA ILE A 76 5.57 -1.66 -7.66
C ILE A 76 5.27 -2.66 -6.52
N ALA A 77 5.18 -2.20 -5.27
CA ALA A 77 4.99 -3.05 -4.10
C ALA A 77 3.82 -4.05 -4.23
N PRO A 78 2.58 -3.65 -4.57
CA PRO A 78 1.48 -4.61 -4.75
C PRO A 78 1.69 -5.55 -5.94
N LEU A 79 2.40 -5.12 -7.00
CA LEU A 79 2.71 -5.99 -8.14
C LEU A 79 3.69 -7.10 -7.74
N ILE A 80 4.73 -6.75 -6.99
CA ILE A 80 5.66 -7.73 -6.41
C ILE A 80 4.91 -8.67 -5.47
N GLY A 81 4.04 -8.15 -4.60
CA GLY A 81 3.23 -8.96 -3.69
C GLY A 81 2.33 -9.96 -4.42
N LEU A 82 1.63 -9.53 -5.47
CA LEU A 82 0.81 -10.39 -6.31
C LEU A 82 1.64 -11.42 -7.08
N TRP A 83 2.82 -11.04 -7.56
CA TRP A 83 3.75 -11.96 -8.21
C TRP A 83 4.25 -13.03 -7.23
N LEU A 84 4.67 -12.63 -6.02
CA LEU A 84 5.10 -13.54 -4.95
C LEU A 84 3.99 -14.51 -4.55
N LEU A 85 2.75 -14.04 -4.45
CA LEU A 85 1.60 -14.88 -4.10
C LEU A 85 1.35 -16.02 -5.12
N ARG A 86 1.76 -15.82 -6.37
CA ARG A 86 1.64 -16.81 -7.44
C ARG A 86 2.83 -17.77 -7.51
N GLN A 87 3.90 -17.51 -6.77
CA GLN A 87 5.05 -18.41 -6.73
C GLN A 87 4.78 -19.61 -5.83
N THR A 88 5.29 -20.77 -6.25
CA THR A 88 5.39 -21.94 -5.38
C THR A 88 6.76 -21.92 -4.71
N PHE A 89 6.77 -21.95 -3.38
CA PHE A 89 8.01 -22.03 -2.60
C PHE A 89 8.21 -23.47 -2.14
N THR A 90 9.45 -23.96 -2.26
CA THR A 90 9.86 -25.28 -1.74
C THR A 90 10.06 -25.28 -0.22
N PHE A 91 10.15 -24.09 0.38
CA PHE A 91 10.30 -23.89 1.81
C PHE A 91 8.99 -23.38 2.43
N LYS A 92 8.80 -23.69 3.72
CA LYS A 92 7.64 -23.25 4.48
C LYS A 92 7.82 -21.80 4.93
N VAL A 93 7.00 -20.91 4.41
CA VAL A 93 6.91 -19.53 4.90
C VAL A 93 6.23 -19.54 6.27
N TRP A 94 6.86 -18.94 7.29
CA TRP A 94 6.28 -18.88 8.63
C TRP A 94 5.06 -17.93 8.61
N PRO A 95 3.85 -18.38 8.99
CA PRO A 95 2.69 -17.50 9.07
C PRO A 95 2.94 -16.27 9.96
N VAL A 96 2.54 -15.11 9.45
CA VAL A 96 2.42 -13.90 10.24
C VAL A 96 1.27 -14.08 11.23
N GLN A 97 1.58 -14.17 12.51
CA GLN A 97 0.61 -14.25 13.60
C GLN A 97 0.71 -12.98 14.47
N HIS A 98 0.59 -13.11 15.79
CA HIS A 98 0.67 -12.00 16.72
C HIS A 98 2.02 -11.26 16.70
N TRP A 99 3.10 -11.91 16.25
CA TRP A 99 4.39 -11.26 16.09
C TRP A 99 4.36 -10.12 15.07
N GLY A 100 3.44 -10.17 14.09
CA GLY A 100 3.26 -9.09 13.12
C GLY A 100 2.83 -7.77 13.76
N TYR A 101 2.13 -7.81 14.89
CA TYR A 101 1.74 -6.59 15.61
C TYR A 101 2.94 -5.82 16.16
N TRP A 102 4.05 -6.51 16.45
CA TRP A 102 5.28 -5.88 16.91
C TRP A 102 6.04 -5.17 15.81
N PHE A 103 5.70 -5.38 14.54
CA PHE A 103 6.33 -4.68 13.43
C PHE A 103 6.15 -3.17 13.56
N TYR A 104 4.97 -2.70 13.98
CA TYR A 104 4.69 -1.27 14.14
C TYR A 104 5.54 -0.60 15.24
N PRO A 105 5.50 -1.03 16.52
CA PRO A 105 6.37 -0.44 17.53
C PRO A 105 7.86 -0.70 17.26
N GLY A 106 8.22 -1.86 16.70
CA GLY A 106 9.59 -2.24 16.42
C GLY A 106 10.26 -1.36 15.37
N HIS A 107 9.58 -1.09 14.24
CA HIS A 107 10.17 -0.21 13.22
C HIS A 107 10.32 1.24 13.72
N LEU A 108 9.37 1.75 14.52
CA LEU A 108 9.49 3.08 15.12
C LEU A 108 10.68 3.16 16.08
N ALA A 109 10.86 2.15 16.93
CA ALA A 109 12.01 2.06 17.83
C ALA A 109 13.34 2.02 17.04
N ALA A 110 13.39 1.27 15.94
CA ALA A 110 14.58 1.21 15.08
C ALA A 110 14.89 2.55 14.41
N LEU A 111 13.88 3.25 13.88
CA LEU A 111 14.05 4.60 13.32
C LEU A 111 14.51 5.60 14.38
N GLN A 112 13.98 5.51 15.60
CA GLN A 112 14.40 6.35 16.71
C GLN A 112 15.86 6.06 17.12
N ALA A 113 16.28 4.79 17.13
CA ALA A 113 17.66 4.41 17.41
C ALA A 113 18.62 4.92 16.33
N LEU A 114 18.26 4.78 15.04
CA LEU A 114 19.04 5.31 13.93
C LEU A 114 19.20 6.83 14.02
N ARG A 115 18.14 7.55 14.41
CA ARG A 115 18.19 8.99 14.65
C ARG A 115 19.17 9.39 15.77
N PHE A 116 19.44 8.51 16.74
CA PHE A 116 20.46 8.78 17.76
C PHE A 116 21.88 8.48 17.28
N LEU A 117 22.04 7.72 16.19
CA LEU A 117 23.34 7.31 15.64
C LEU A 117 23.85 8.22 14.52
N VAL A 118 22.96 8.96 13.85
CA VAL A 118 23.25 9.89 12.75
C VAL A 118 22.96 11.31 13.20
#